data_AF-A0A6M1YTW3-F1
#
_entry.id   AF-A0A6M1YTW3-F1
#
_cell.length_a   1.000
_cell.length_b   1.000
_cell.length_c   1.000
_cell.angle_alpha   90.00
_cell.angle_beta   90.00
_cell.angle_gamma   90.00
#
_symmetry.space_group_name_H-M   'P 1'
#
loop_
_entity.id
_entity.type
_entity.pdbx_description
1 polymer ?
#
loop_
_entity_poly.entity_id
_entity_poly.type
_entity_poly.pdbx_seq_one_letter_code
_entity_poly.pdbx_strand_id
1 'polypeptide(L)'
;MKKQLILLFIFLFANLQAEEKNEKPDDSKNSENIEPQKDKESYQIMGDIDFSPYSGAQNLLTLHESLEKAFSYVIPYKQEKKVIYAILRILELGFVWGPLSRAEMVVQHEVFGHGYRIRDIGSSRAKVKGYQIDMPPPYGGGGGGTKYSFNSDLTSFQEIAISLAGVEASAILANRLKMKWMESLKLDARKASLYLQSHLDLTNYVLSMEDSFLFADTGHDIKSYIYWLNNTYYEDEITCSDLKEAVLVNFLDPMMYYSIGSFFYYIFTGKDIKIPMIDIKGVKFLPNLRLGLAPYGSECFLENFLSYKNRAIYSYVRVGNHNNNTFWGVGIEYPKLYEFNLNTIGFRADLFHQPKIYSKEAMTI
;
A
#
# COMPACT_ATOMS: atom_id res chain seq x y z
N MET A 1 -7.81 -27.80 -2.16
CA MET A 1 -7.49 -26.39 -2.51
C MET A 1 -7.19 -26.13 -3.99
N LYS A 2 -6.30 -26.86 -4.68
CA LYS A 2 -5.94 -26.55 -6.09
C LYS A 2 -7.08 -26.52 -7.11
N LYS A 3 -8.16 -27.30 -6.93
CA LYS A 3 -9.30 -27.34 -7.87
C LYS A 3 -10.33 -26.21 -7.67
N GLN A 4 -10.38 -25.58 -6.49
CA GLN A 4 -11.31 -24.45 -6.23
C GLN A 4 -10.76 -23.12 -6.77
N LEU A 5 -9.43 -22.95 -6.80
CA LEU A 5 -8.78 -21.75 -7.33
C LEU A 5 -8.94 -21.60 -8.85
N ILE A 6 -8.97 -22.73 -9.58
CA ILE A 6 -9.15 -22.75 -11.04
C ILE A 6 -10.60 -22.39 -11.42
N LEU A 7 -11.58 -22.80 -10.61
CA LEU A 7 -12.98 -22.43 -10.81
C LEU A 7 -13.25 -20.95 -10.55
N LEU A 8 -12.58 -20.34 -9.57
CA LEU A 8 -12.64 -18.90 -9.31
C LEU A 8 -12.06 -18.08 -10.49
N PHE A 9 -10.96 -18.55 -11.08
CA PHE A 9 -10.32 -17.94 -12.25
C PHE A 9 -11.20 -17.98 -13.50
N ILE A 10 -11.90 -19.09 -13.74
CA ILE A 10 -12.81 -19.25 -14.88
C ILE A 10 -14.07 -18.38 -14.70
N PHE A 11 -14.58 -18.25 -13.46
CA PHE A 11 -15.74 -17.40 -13.17
C PHE A 11 -15.46 -15.89 -13.33
N LEU A 12 -14.25 -15.46 -12.98
CA LEU A 12 -13.79 -14.07 -13.20
C LEU A 12 -13.64 -13.74 -14.69
N PHE A 13 -13.13 -14.67 -15.50
CA PHE A 13 -12.99 -14.47 -16.95
C PHE A 13 -14.33 -14.48 -17.70
N ALA A 14 -15.31 -15.28 -17.28
CA ALA A 14 -16.60 -15.37 -17.94
C ALA A 14 -17.46 -14.10 -17.74
N ASN A 15 -17.36 -13.44 -16.58
CA ASN A 15 -18.09 -12.20 -16.32
C ASN A 15 -17.46 -10.98 -17.02
N LEU A 16 -16.15 -10.97 -17.26
CA LEU A 16 -15.46 -9.90 -18.00
C LEU A 16 -15.85 -9.82 -19.48
N GLN A 17 -16.36 -10.91 -20.07
CA GLN A 17 -16.83 -10.93 -21.48
C GLN A 17 -18.33 -10.61 -21.64
N ALA A 18 -19.11 -10.64 -20.56
CA ALA A 18 -20.57 -10.54 -20.65
C ALA A 18 -21.11 -9.10 -20.79
N GLU A 19 -20.29 -8.07 -20.52
CA GLU A 19 -20.71 -6.65 -20.58
C GLU A 19 -20.48 -5.96 -21.94
N GLU A 20 -19.92 -6.63 -22.94
CA GLU A 20 -19.77 -6.08 -24.30
C GLU A 20 -20.93 -6.54 -25.21
N LYS A 21 -22.15 -6.02 -24.98
CA LYS A 21 -23.25 -6.12 -25.95
C LYS A 21 -23.87 -4.76 -26.29
N ASN A 22 -23.40 -4.22 -27.42
CA ASN A 22 -24.11 -3.46 -28.45
C ASN A 22 -25.15 -2.41 -28.00
N GLU A 23 -24.69 -1.16 -27.87
CA GLU A 23 -25.50 0.00 -28.27
C GLU A 23 -24.85 0.64 -29.51
N LYS A 24 -25.62 0.75 -30.60
CA LYS A 24 -25.27 1.53 -31.79
C LYS A 24 -25.41 3.02 -31.46
N PRO A 25 -24.52 3.89 -31.94
CA PRO A 25 -24.71 5.32 -31.76
C PRO A 25 -25.77 5.83 -32.73
N ASP A 26 -26.76 6.54 -32.17
CA ASP A 26 -27.74 7.34 -32.91
C ASP A 26 -27.14 8.73 -33.15
N ASP A 27 -26.87 9.04 -34.41
CA ASP A 27 -26.32 10.32 -34.86
C ASP A 27 -27.45 11.34 -34.98
N SER A 28 -27.73 12.09 -33.90
CA SER A 28 -28.27 13.46 -34.05
C SER A 28 -28.06 14.36 -32.82
N LYS A 29 -27.25 15.41 -33.05
CA LYS A 29 -27.31 16.77 -32.49
C LYS A 29 -27.90 16.98 -31.08
N ASN A 30 -27.08 17.50 -30.15
CA ASN A 30 -27.21 18.90 -29.71
C ASN A 30 -26.10 19.33 -28.74
N SER A 31 -25.75 20.60 -28.87
CA SER A 31 -24.93 21.41 -27.97
C SER A 31 -25.49 21.47 -26.55
N GLU A 32 -24.57 21.66 -25.59
CA GLU A 32 -24.70 22.19 -24.22
C GLU A 32 -24.26 21.24 -23.11
N ASN A 33 -23.52 21.84 -22.17
CA ASN A 33 -22.92 21.30 -20.94
C ASN A 33 -21.66 20.45 -21.13
N ILE A 34 -20.52 21.14 -21.16
CA ILE A 34 -19.26 20.58 -20.69
C ILE A 34 -19.43 20.36 -19.18
N GLU A 35 -19.95 19.19 -18.79
CA GLU A 35 -19.79 18.71 -17.42
C GLU A 35 -18.29 18.72 -17.09
N PRO A 36 -17.87 19.25 -15.92
CA PRO A 36 -16.49 19.13 -15.50
C PRO A 36 -16.15 17.65 -15.42
N GLN A 37 -15.12 17.25 -16.17
CA GLN A 37 -14.59 15.89 -16.26
C GLN A 37 -14.37 15.31 -14.84
N LYS A 38 -15.36 14.57 -14.33
CA LYS A 38 -15.49 14.13 -12.93
C LYS A 38 -14.77 12.82 -12.60
N ASP A 39 -13.97 12.31 -13.52
CA ASP A 39 -13.33 11.00 -13.46
C ASP A 39 -11.80 11.10 -13.33
N LYS A 40 -11.31 12.06 -12.53
CA LYS A 40 -9.86 12.24 -12.36
C LYS A 40 -9.43 12.09 -10.92
N GLU A 41 -8.53 11.14 -10.72
CA GLU A 41 -7.81 10.92 -9.48
C GLU A 41 -7.09 12.22 -9.07
N SER A 42 -7.19 12.56 -7.79
CA SER A 42 -6.51 13.74 -7.23
C SER A 42 -5.10 13.41 -6.78
N TYR A 43 -4.12 14.22 -7.20
CA TYR A 43 -2.73 14.09 -6.77
C TYR A 43 -2.28 15.41 -6.18
N GLN A 44 -1.59 15.35 -5.03
CA GLN A 44 -1.27 16.52 -4.20
C GLN A 44 0.13 16.35 -3.60
N ILE A 45 0.87 17.45 -3.55
CA ILE A 45 2.13 17.51 -2.80
C ILE A 45 1.78 17.82 -1.35
N MET A 46 2.36 17.05 -0.43
CA MET A 46 2.17 17.18 1.01
C MET A 46 3.53 17.36 1.69
N GLY A 47 3.61 18.30 2.61
CA GLY A 47 4.78 18.51 3.46
C GLY A 47 4.43 18.37 4.92
N ASP A 48 5.29 17.71 5.69
CA ASP A 48 5.26 17.71 7.14
C ASP A 48 6.71 17.73 7.68
N ILE A 49 6.86 18.02 8.97
CA ILE A 49 8.16 18.32 9.57
C ILE A 49 9.12 17.11 9.60
N ASP A 50 8.58 15.89 9.68
CA ASP A 50 9.34 14.66 9.87
C ASP A 50 9.32 13.75 8.64
N PHE A 51 8.76 14.21 7.52
CA PHE A 51 8.52 13.43 6.31
C PHE A 51 7.79 12.12 6.64
N SER A 52 6.57 12.24 7.16
CA SER A 52 5.74 11.10 7.53
C SER A 52 5.43 10.17 6.35
N PRO A 53 5.06 8.90 6.62
CA PRO A 53 4.61 7.98 5.58
C PRO A 53 3.44 8.52 4.74
N TYR A 54 2.60 9.38 5.32
CA TYR A 54 1.46 9.96 4.62
C TYR A 54 1.88 11.02 3.61
N SER A 55 2.83 11.90 3.97
CA SER A 55 3.36 12.87 3.02
C SER A 55 4.21 12.18 1.95
N GLY A 56 5.03 11.21 2.33
CA GLY A 56 5.78 10.35 1.41
C GLY A 56 4.88 9.70 0.36
N ALA A 57 3.82 9.03 0.81
CA ALA A 57 2.89 8.36 -0.09
C ALA A 57 2.22 9.33 -1.07
N GLN A 58 1.73 10.49 -0.62
CA GLN A 58 1.11 11.46 -1.53
C GLN A 58 2.12 12.04 -2.53
N ASN A 59 3.34 12.34 -2.08
CA ASN A 59 4.39 12.89 -2.93
C ASN A 59 4.87 11.89 -3.99
N LEU A 60 5.10 10.64 -3.60
CA LEU A 60 5.52 9.58 -4.52
C LEU A 60 4.43 9.29 -5.55
N LEU A 61 3.16 9.18 -5.12
CA LEU A 61 2.05 9.00 -6.05
C LEU A 61 1.88 10.18 -7.02
N THR A 62 2.09 11.41 -6.54
CA THR A 62 2.05 12.61 -7.39
C THR A 62 3.20 12.65 -8.39
N LEU A 63 4.40 12.23 -7.97
CA LEU A 63 5.55 12.09 -8.85
C LEU A 63 5.28 11.02 -9.92
N HIS A 64 4.80 9.84 -9.53
CA HIS A 64 4.45 8.75 -10.45
C HIS A 64 3.48 9.22 -11.53
N GLU A 65 2.37 9.83 -11.13
CA GLU A 65 1.37 10.39 -12.03
C GLU A 65 1.95 11.46 -12.97
N SER A 66 2.86 12.30 -12.46
CA SER A 66 3.51 13.35 -13.26
C SER A 66 4.44 12.74 -14.31
N LEU A 67 5.21 11.72 -13.94
CA LEU A 67 6.07 10.97 -14.85
C LEU A 67 5.25 10.23 -15.91
N GLU A 68 4.12 9.63 -15.52
CA GLU A 68 3.19 8.98 -16.43
C GLU A 68 2.64 9.94 -17.50
N LYS A 69 2.21 11.14 -17.08
CA LYS A 69 1.74 12.18 -18.01
C LYS A 69 2.85 12.65 -18.95
N ALA A 70 4.05 12.88 -18.42
CA ALA A 70 5.19 13.29 -19.22
C ALA A 70 5.58 12.20 -20.23
N PHE A 71 5.61 10.94 -19.80
CA PHE A 71 5.93 9.81 -20.66
C PHE A 71 4.89 9.62 -21.76
N SER A 72 3.60 9.76 -21.44
CA SER A 72 2.49 9.66 -22.40
C SER A 72 2.52 10.76 -23.47
N TYR A 73 3.16 11.90 -23.18
CA TYR A 73 3.39 12.97 -24.15
C TYR A 73 4.53 12.62 -25.15
N VAL A 74 5.58 11.95 -24.67
CA VAL A 74 6.74 11.55 -25.48
C VAL A 74 6.43 10.30 -26.31
N ILE A 75 5.74 9.32 -25.73
CA ILE A 75 5.37 8.06 -26.37
C ILE A 75 3.83 7.97 -26.34
N PRO A 76 3.15 8.35 -27.43
CA PRO A 76 1.69 8.39 -27.47
C PRO A 76 1.11 6.99 -27.28
N TYR A 77 0.17 6.89 -26.34
CA TYR A 77 -0.46 5.64 -26.01
C TYR A 77 -1.39 5.15 -27.12
N LYS A 78 -1.12 3.95 -27.65
CA LYS A 78 -1.96 3.33 -28.67
C LYS A 78 -2.76 2.17 -28.09
N GLN A 79 -4.08 2.30 -28.08
CA GLN A 79 -5.03 1.26 -27.65
C GLN A 79 -5.29 0.22 -28.75
N GLU A 80 -4.22 -0.26 -29.40
CA GLU A 80 -4.32 -1.24 -30.48
C GLU A 80 -4.12 -2.67 -29.95
N LYS A 81 -4.92 -3.62 -30.44
CA LYS A 81 -4.86 -5.05 -30.05
C LYS A 81 -3.86 -5.87 -30.88
N LYS A 82 -2.77 -5.27 -31.38
CA LYS A 82 -1.74 -5.98 -32.17
C LYS A 82 -0.65 -6.54 -31.26
N VAL A 83 -0.10 -7.70 -31.63
CA VAL A 83 0.98 -8.39 -30.89
C VAL A 83 2.17 -7.48 -30.60
N ILE A 84 2.57 -6.65 -31.56
CA ILE A 84 3.68 -5.71 -31.36
C ILE A 84 3.43 -4.73 -30.21
N TYR A 85 2.20 -4.23 -30.04
CA TYR A 85 1.87 -3.34 -28.92
C TYR A 85 1.80 -4.09 -27.61
N ALA A 86 1.38 -5.36 -27.61
CA ALA A 86 1.46 -6.19 -26.41
C ALA A 86 2.91 -6.38 -25.95
N ILE A 87 3.84 -6.66 -26.88
CA ILE A 87 5.28 -6.75 -26.57
C ILE A 87 5.80 -5.41 -26.03
N LEU A 88 5.47 -4.29 -26.68
CA LEU A 88 5.89 -2.96 -26.22
C LEU A 88 5.37 -2.65 -24.81
N ARG A 89 4.13 -3.00 -24.49
CA ARG A 89 3.56 -2.82 -23.15
C ARG A 89 4.20 -3.72 -22.10
N ILE A 90 4.59 -4.95 -22.46
CA ILE A 90 5.37 -5.82 -21.56
C ILE A 90 6.72 -5.17 -21.25
N LEU A 91 7.42 -4.67 -22.28
CA LEU A 91 8.70 -4.00 -22.09
C LEU A 91 8.54 -2.72 -21.26
N GLU A 92 7.51 -1.93 -21.52
CA GLU A 92 7.18 -0.72 -20.76
C GLU A 92 6.92 -1.05 -19.27
N LEU A 93 6.07 -2.04 -18.98
CA LEU A 93 5.78 -2.46 -17.61
C LEU A 93 7.01 -3.03 -16.91
N GLY A 94 7.83 -3.83 -17.61
CA GLY A 94 8.97 -4.53 -17.02
C GLY A 94 10.24 -3.67 -16.85
N PHE A 95 10.45 -2.68 -17.72
CA PHE A 95 11.68 -1.87 -17.76
C PHE A 95 11.46 -0.40 -17.38
N VAL A 96 10.23 0.09 -17.34
CA VAL A 96 9.93 1.47 -16.90
C VAL A 96 9.13 1.46 -15.61
N TRP A 97 7.90 0.95 -15.66
CA TRP A 97 6.97 1.11 -14.54
C TRP A 97 7.27 0.20 -13.35
N GLY A 98 7.66 -1.05 -13.59
CA GLY A 98 8.08 -1.98 -12.53
C GLY A 98 9.29 -1.48 -11.75
N PRO A 99 10.40 -1.10 -12.42
CA PRO A 99 11.58 -0.56 -11.77
C PRO A 99 11.30 0.75 -11.03
N LEU A 100 10.55 1.68 -11.64
CA LEU A 100 10.13 2.93 -10.97
C LEU A 100 9.33 2.63 -9.70
N SER A 101 8.35 1.74 -9.80
CA SER A 101 7.50 1.34 -8.67
C SER A 101 8.31 0.70 -7.54
N ARG A 102 9.34 -0.10 -7.87
CA ARG A 102 10.25 -0.67 -6.87
C ARG A 102 11.02 0.43 -6.15
N ALA A 103 11.59 1.39 -6.89
CA ALA A 103 12.33 2.50 -6.32
C ALA A 103 11.44 3.36 -5.40
N GLU A 104 10.22 3.67 -5.83
CA GLU A 104 9.25 4.43 -5.03
C GLU A 104 8.88 3.70 -3.73
N MET A 105 8.60 2.39 -3.80
CA MET A 105 8.30 1.59 -2.62
C MET A 105 9.49 1.57 -1.65
N VAL A 106 10.72 1.37 -2.13
CA VAL A 106 11.92 1.39 -1.27
C VAL A 106 12.13 2.77 -0.65
N VAL A 107 11.94 3.86 -1.40
CA VAL A 107 12.00 5.22 -0.84
C VAL A 107 10.94 5.42 0.23
N GLN A 108 9.71 4.94 0.00
CA GLN A 108 8.65 4.97 1.01
C GLN A 108 9.06 4.22 2.27
N HIS A 109 9.58 3.00 2.11
CA HIS A 109 10.00 2.13 3.21
C HIS A 109 11.15 2.75 4.03
N GLU A 110 12.22 3.15 3.38
CA GLU A 110 13.43 3.64 4.05
C GLU A 110 13.32 5.09 4.53
N VAL A 111 12.91 6.00 3.65
CA VAL A 111 12.98 7.44 3.93
C VAL A 111 11.78 7.89 4.75
N PHE A 112 10.59 7.49 4.30
CA PHE A 112 9.33 7.91 4.89
C PHE A 112 8.80 6.93 5.96
N GLY A 113 9.35 5.71 6.04
CA GLY A 113 9.10 4.75 7.12
C GLY A 113 10.16 4.85 8.21
N HIS A 114 11.27 4.11 8.06
CA HIS A 114 12.37 4.09 9.02
C HIS A 114 12.85 5.49 9.39
N GLY A 115 13.16 6.30 8.36
CA GLY A 115 13.60 7.67 8.54
C GLY A 115 12.61 8.52 9.34
N TYR A 116 11.31 8.39 9.08
CA TYR A 116 10.27 9.12 9.82
C TYR A 116 10.30 8.75 11.29
N ARG A 117 10.27 7.46 11.61
CA ARG A 117 10.23 7.01 13.01
C ARG A 117 11.46 7.46 13.78
N ILE A 118 12.64 7.42 13.16
CA ILE A 118 13.89 7.89 13.76
C ILE A 118 13.83 9.41 14.03
N ARG A 119 13.24 10.21 13.13
CA ARG A 119 13.07 11.66 13.34
C ARG A 119 12.05 11.96 14.43
N ASP A 120 10.92 11.26 14.43
CA ASP A 120 9.82 11.36 15.40
C ASP A 120 10.27 11.03 16.84
N ILE A 121 11.15 10.04 17.00
CA ILE A 121 11.79 9.70 18.29
C ILE A 121 12.64 10.84 18.86
N GLY A 122 13.15 11.72 17.99
CA GLY A 122 13.95 12.87 18.36
C GLY A 122 15.46 12.61 18.39
N SER A 123 16.20 13.62 17.92
CA SER A 123 17.66 13.54 17.70
C SER A 123 18.52 13.28 18.94
N SER A 124 17.95 13.41 20.15
CA SER A 124 18.64 13.07 21.39
C SER A 124 18.77 11.57 21.60
N ARG A 125 17.87 10.75 21.03
CA ARG A 125 17.85 9.29 21.20
C ARG A 125 18.26 8.55 19.94
N ALA A 126 17.77 8.99 18.79
CA ALA A 126 18.09 8.38 17.50
C ALA A 126 18.27 9.45 16.42
N LYS A 127 19.23 9.25 15.51
CA LYS A 127 19.52 10.21 14.43
C LYS A 127 19.88 9.50 13.14
N VAL A 128 19.15 9.83 12.07
CA VAL A 128 19.47 9.39 10.71
C VAL A 128 20.86 9.88 10.31
N LYS A 129 21.67 8.97 9.75
CA LYS A 129 23.01 9.23 9.21
C LYS A 129 23.04 9.20 7.69
N GLY A 130 22.11 8.49 7.07
CA GLY A 130 21.96 8.46 5.62
C GLY A 130 21.05 7.35 5.15
N TYR A 131 20.81 7.33 3.84
CA TYR A 131 20.03 6.31 3.16
C TYR A 131 20.88 5.66 2.08
N GLN A 132 20.65 4.38 1.86
CA GLN A 132 21.12 3.66 0.69
C GLN A 132 19.89 3.20 -0.07
N ILE A 133 19.83 3.50 -1.37
CA ILE A 133 18.77 3.06 -2.27
C ILE A 133 19.47 2.47 -3.48
N ASP A 134 19.35 1.15 -3.68
CA ASP A 134 19.97 0.49 -4.81
C ASP A 134 19.11 0.69 -6.06
N MET A 135 19.74 0.65 -7.24
CA MET A 135 18.99 0.64 -8.49
C MET A 135 18.02 -0.55 -8.52
N PRO A 136 16.77 -0.36 -8.96
CA PRO A 136 15.78 -1.42 -9.00
C PRO A 136 16.10 -2.47 -10.08
N PRO A 137 15.72 -3.76 -9.92
CA PRO A 137 15.78 -4.74 -11.00
C PRO A 137 15.03 -4.23 -12.24
N PRO A 138 15.53 -4.52 -13.46
CA PRO A 138 16.73 -5.31 -13.76
C PRO A 138 18.05 -4.53 -13.72
N TYR A 139 18.05 -3.27 -13.25
CA TYR A 139 19.21 -2.37 -13.24
C TYR A 139 20.10 -2.48 -12.00
N GLY A 140 19.66 -3.20 -10.96
CA GLY A 140 20.40 -3.43 -9.72
C GLY A 140 19.65 -4.36 -8.76
N GLY A 141 20.04 -4.36 -7.49
CA GLY A 141 19.47 -5.24 -6.46
C GLY A 141 18.09 -4.81 -5.95
N GLY A 142 17.73 -3.53 -6.10
CA GLY A 142 16.44 -2.96 -5.66
C GLY A 142 16.20 -3.02 -4.16
N GLY A 143 17.26 -3.16 -3.35
CA GLY A 143 17.18 -3.03 -1.91
C GLY A 143 17.28 -1.57 -1.48
N GLY A 144 17.15 -1.36 -0.17
CA GLY A 144 17.42 -0.10 0.48
C GLY A 144 17.90 -0.35 1.91
N GLY A 145 18.30 0.73 2.57
CA GLY A 145 18.61 0.68 3.99
C GLY A 145 18.76 2.07 4.58
N THR A 146 18.28 2.21 5.82
CA THR A 146 18.38 3.43 6.61
C THR A 146 19.48 3.29 7.65
N LYS A 147 20.50 4.14 7.56
CA LYS A 147 21.60 4.17 8.53
C LYS A 147 21.27 5.18 9.62
N TYR A 148 21.34 4.78 10.87
CA TYR A 148 21.12 5.67 12.01
C TYR A 148 22.09 5.37 13.16
N SER A 149 22.24 6.35 14.06
CA SER A 149 22.88 6.14 15.35
C SER A 149 21.87 6.33 16.45
N PHE A 150 22.02 5.59 17.55
CA PHE A 150 21.22 5.75 18.75
C PHE A 150 22.11 5.86 20.00
N ASN A 151 21.54 6.32 21.11
CA ASN A 151 22.19 6.32 22.42
C ASN A 151 21.59 5.22 23.31
N SER A 152 22.16 5.04 24.51
CA SER A 152 21.69 4.05 25.48
C SER A 152 20.28 4.29 26.00
N ASP A 153 19.66 5.46 25.76
CA ASP A 153 18.31 5.76 26.25
C ASP A 153 17.21 5.29 25.28
N LEU A 154 17.59 4.67 24.16
CA LEU A 154 16.63 4.08 23.23
C LEU A 154 16.01 2.83 23.86
N THR A 155 14.69 2.82 23.94
CA THR A 155 13.96 1.70 24.55
C THR A 155 13.68 0.61 23.53
N SER A 156 13.49 -0.63 24.00
CA SER A 156 13.02 -1.74 23.15
C SER A 156 11.75 -1.38 22.38
N PHE A 157 10.78 -0.68 23.00
CA PHE A 157 9.57 -0.21 22.33
C PHE A 157 9.85 0.73 21.15
N GLN A 158 10.84 1.62 21.30
CA GLN A 158 11.26 2.52 20.22
C GLN A 158 11.95 1.76 19.10
N GLU A 159 12.75 0.74 19.41
CA GLU A 159 13.33 -0.14 18.38
C GLU A 159 12.29 -0.99 17.65
N ILE A 160 11.27 -1.51 18.35
CA ILE A 160 10.15 -2.20 17.69
C ILE A 160 9.46 -1.24 16.72
N ALA A 161 9.23 0.01 17.15
CA ALA A 161 8.60 1.03 16.32
C ALA A 161 9.45 1.40 15.10
N ILE A 162 10.78 1.45 15.22
CA ILE A 162 11.69 1.63 14.07
C ILE A 162 11.59 0.41 13.16
N SER A 163 11.75 -0.80 13.69
CA SER A 163 11.75 -2.05 12.93
C SER A 163 10.49 -2.26 12.08
N LEU A 164 9.31 -1.83 12.54
CA LEU A 164 8.07 -1.93 11.78
C LEU A 164 7.81 -0.77 10.80
N ALA A 165 8.58 0.32 10.90
CA ALA A 165 8.24 1.58 10.24
C ALA A 165 8.27 1.48 8.72
N GLY A 166 9.19 0.70 8.16
CA GLY A 166 9.27 0.47 6.71
C GLY A 166 8.02 -0.19 6.15
N VAL A 167 7.63 -1.34 6.69
CA VAL A 167 6.43 -2.07 6.26
C VAL A 167 5.13 -1.33 6.58
N GLU A 168 5.08 -0.54 7.66
CA GLU A 168 3.97 0.38 7.96
C GLU A 168 3.83 1.42 6.85
N ALA A 169 4.94 2.03 6.41
CA ALA A 169 4.94 3.04 5.38
C ALA A 169 4.54 2.49 4.01
N SER A 170 4.98 1.28 3.66
CA SER A 170 4.53 0.57 2.45
C SER A 170 3.03 0.30 2.47
N ALA A 171 2.48 -0.17 3.60
CA ALA A 171 1.04 -0.38 3.73
C ALA A 171 0.24 0.93 3.59
N ILE A 172 0.76 2.04 4.10
CA ILE A 172 0.16 3.38 3.92
C ILE A 172 0.17 3.76 2.43
N LEU A 173 1.28 3.57 1.71
CA LEU A 173 1.35 3.85 0.27
C LEU A 173 0.34 3.02 -0.53
N ALA A 174 0.23 1.72 -0.25
CA ALA A 174 -0.76 0.84 -0.87
C ALA A 174 -2.20 1.33 -0.60
N ASN A 175 -2.50 1.75 0.63
CA ASN A 175 -3.81 2.31 0.99
C ASN A 175 -4.10 3.61 0.21
N ARG A 176 -3.14 4.54 0.16
CA ARG A 176 -3.31 5.82 -0.55
C ARG A 176 -3.54 5.62 -2.04
N LEU A 177 -2.83 4.67 -2.66
CA LEU A 177 -3.05 4.31 -4.06
C LEU A 177 -4.44 3.70 -4.28
N LYS A 178 -4.87 2.77 -3.42
CA LYS A 178 -6.25 2.25 -3.44
C LYS A 178 -7.27 3.37 -3.37
N MET A 179 -7.07 4.35 -2.49
CA MET A 179 -7.95 5.51 -2.38
C MET A 179 -8.03 6.33 -3.67
N LYS A 180 -6.93 6.50 -4.42
CA LYS A 180 -6.97 7.17 -5.74
C LYS A 180 -7.84 6.38 -6.72
N TRP A 181 -7.64 5.07 -6.80
CA TRP A 181 -8.44 4.20 -7.65
C TRP A 181 -9.92 4.17 -7.27
N MET A 182 -10.27 4.38 -5.99
CA MET A 182 -11.67 4.52 -5.56
C MET A 182 -12.33 5.82 -6.07
N GLU A 183 -11.57 6.87 -6.38
CA GLU A 183 -12.10 8.10 -6.98
C GLU A 183 -12.50 7.91 -8.43
N SER A 184 -11.68 7.18 -9.20
CA SER A 184 -11.87 6.94 -10.64
C SER A 184 -12.64 5.66 -10.97
N LEU A 185 -12.74 4.73 -10.01
CA LEU A 185 -13.22 3.35 -10.18
C LEU A 185 -12.46 2.57 -11.26
N LYS A 186 -11.24 3.00 -11.56
CA LYS A 186 -10.36 2.41 -12.58
C LYS A 186 -9.03 2.08 -11.94
N LEU A 187 -8.44 1.00 -12.43
CA LEU A 187 -7.13 0.53 -12.01
C LEU A 187 -6.18 0.63 -13.20
N ASP A 188 -5.22 1.52 -13.07
CA ASP A 188 -4.13 1.71 -14.02
C ASP A 188 -3.05 0.64 -13.84
N ALA A 189 -2.77 -0.14 -14.89
CA ALA A 189 -1.79 -1.21 -14.86
C ALA A 189 -0.35 -0.73 -14.62
N ARG A 190 -0.03 0.54 -14.93
CA ARG A 190 1.30 1.12 -14.69
C ARG A 190 1.58 1.28 -13.20
N LYS A 191 0.54 1.62 -12.43
CA LYS A 191 0.58 1.72 -10.96
C LYS A 191 0.33 0.38 -10.25
N ALA A 192 -0.14 -0.65 -10.96
CA ALA A 192 -0.43 -1.96 -10.38
C ALA A 192 0.80 -2.61 -9.72
N SER A 193 2.00 -2.41 -10.29
CA SER A 193 3.23 -2.94 -9.70
C SER A 193 3.61 -2.23 -8.40
N LEU A 194 3.38 -0.91 -8.30
CA LEU A 194 3.57 -0.14 -7.07
C LEU A 194 2.65 -0.65 -5.97
N TYR A 195 1.38 -0.88 -6.31
CA TYR A 195 0.40 -1.43 -5.38
C TYR A 195 0.82 -2.79 -4.84
N LEU A 196 1.13 -3.75 -5.74
CA LEU A 196 1.46 -5.12 -5.34
C LEU A 196 2.72 -5.17 -4.48
N GLN A 197 3.75 -4.41 -4.86
CA GLN A 197 5.00 -4.36 -4.09
C GLN A 197 4.79 -3.74 -2.70
N SER A 198 4.01 -2.67 -2.61
CA SER A 198 3.74 -1.99 -1.33
C SER A 198 2.80 -2.78 -0.43
N HIS A 199 1.77 -3.41 -0.99
CA HIS A 199 0.80 -4.25 -0.26
C HIS A 199 1.43 -5.54 0.26
N LEU A 200 2.28 -6.17 -0.55
CA LEU A 200 2.94 -7.44 -0.20
C LEU A 200 4.30 -7.24 0.48
N ASP A 201 4.68 -6.02 0.85
CA ASP A 201 5.98 -5.76 1.47
C ASP A 201 6.17 -6.58 2.76
N LEU A 202 5.25 -6.43 3.72
CA LEU A 202 5.23 -7.25 4.94
C LEU A 202 5.18 -8.75 4.63
N THR A 203 4.34 -9.16 3.67
CA THR A 203 4.19 -10.56 3.27
C THR A 203 5.50 -11.15 2.76
N ASN A 204 6.22 -10.41 1.92
CA ASN A 204 7.48 -10.85 1.35
C ASN A 204 8.54 -10.99 2.43
N TYR A 205 8.70 -9.99 3.31
CA TYR A 205 9.65 -10.06 4.43
C TYR A 205 9.37 -11.25 5.36
N VAL A 206 8.11 -11.45 5.74
CA VAL A 206 7.73 -12.55 6.64
C VAL A 206 7.95 -13.92 5.98
N LEU A 207 7.55 -14.08 4.72
CA LEU A 207 7.67 -15.37 4.03
C LEU A 207 9.11 -15.69 3.61
N SER A 208 9.96 -14.70 3.38
CA SER A 208 11.38 -14.90 3.06
C SER A 208 12.27 -15.15 4.28
N MET A 209 11.73 -14.96 5.49
CA MET A 209 12.48 -15.11 6.73
C MET A 209 12.85 -16.58 7.00
N GLU A 210 14.09 -16.82 7.41
CA GLU A 210 14.54 -18.12 7.92
C GLU A 210 13.99 -18.37 9.33
N ASP A 211 13.65 -19.63 9.66
CA ASP A 211 12.90 -19.97 10.88
C ASP A 211 13.73 -19.84 12.17
N SER A 212 15.06 -19.75 12.09
CA SER A 212 15.93 -19.66 13.27
C SER A 212 16.84 -18.44 13.22
N PHE A 213 16.75 -17.59 14.24
CA PHE A 213 17.75 -16.56 14.55
C PHE A 213 17.91 -16.45 16.07
N LEU A 214 19.14 -16.19 16.52
CA LEU A 214 19.47 -16.09 17.95
C LEU A 214 19.58 -14.63 18.43
N PHE A 215 19.69 -13.67 17.52
CA PHE A 215 19.95 -12.26 17.79
C PHE A 215 19.15 -11.38 16.84
N ALA A 216 18.93 -10.11 17.23
CA ALA A 216 18.38 -9.11 16.31
C ALA A 216 19.22 -9.04 15.04
N ASP A 217 18.58 -9.25 13.90
CA ASP A 217 19.20 -9.10 12.59
C ASP A 217 18.93 -7.67 12.13
N THR A 218 19.91 -6.77 12.33
CA THR A 218 19.82 -5.36 11.96
C THR A 218 19.62 -5.14 10.45
N GLY A 219 19.76 -6.18 9.63
CA GLY A 219 19.47 -6.15 8.19
C GLY A 219 18.06 -6.64 7.82
N HIS A 220 17.28 -7.14 8.78
CA HIS A 220 15.95 -7.71 8.52
C HIS A 220 14.91 -7.24 9.55
N ASP A 221 14.19 -6.19 9.20
CA ASP A 221 13.11 -5.54 9.94
C ASP A 221 12.26 -6.48 10.79
N ILE A 222 11.69 -7.52 10.18
CA ILE A 222 10.76 -8.42 10.87
C ILE A 222 11.45 -9.33 11.90
N LYS A 223 12.72 -9.72 11.69
CA LYS A 223 13.47 -10.49 12.69
C LYS A 223 13.79 -9.61 13.89
N SER A 224 14.21 -8.37 13.64
CA SER A 224 14.44 -7.37 14.68
C SER A 224 13.14 -7.06 15.45
N TYR A 225 12.01 -6.95 14.76
CA TYR A 225 10.70 -6.80 15.36
C TYR A 225 10.37 -7.95 16.32
N ILE A 226 10.46 -9.21 15.87
CA ILE A 226 10.16 -10.38 16.72
C ILE A 226 11.11 -10.42 17.93
N TYR A 227 12.40 -10.20 17.71
CA TYR A 227 13.39 -10.19 18.79
C TYR A 227 13.03 -9.16 19.87
N TRP A 228 12.82 -7.90 19.50
CA TRP A 228 12.54 -6.85 20.47
C TRP A 228 11.16 -6.99 21.10
N LEU A 229 10.17 -7.49 20.34
CA LEU A 229 8.83 -7.75 20.86
C LEU A 229 8.87 -8.82 21.95
N ASN A 230 9.50 -9.98 21.71
CA ASN A 230 9.60 -11.06 22.70
C ASN A 230 10.45 -10.66 23.92
N ASN A 231 11.46 -9.79 23.74
CA ASN A 231 12.20 -9.21 24.87
C ASN A 231 11.38 -8.19 25.68
N THR A 232 10.36 -7.58 25.08
CA THR A 232 9.48 -6.62 25.75
C THR A 232 8.27 -7.32 26.40
N TYR A 233 7.77 -8.38 25.78
CA TYR A 233 6.59 -9.17 26.17
C TYR A 233 6.96 -10.65 26.23
N TYR A 234 7.38 -11.11 27.43
CA TYR A 234 8.02 -12.41 27.63
C TYR A 234 7.09 -13.55 28.04
N GLU A 235 5.79 -13.29 28.29
CA GLU A 235 4.85 -14.34 28.72
C GLU A 235 4.26 -15.13 27.55
N ASP A 236 4.30 -14.56 26.35
CA ASP A 236 3.70 -15.11 25.13
C ASP A 236 4.57 -14.75 23.92
N GLU A 237 5.53 -15.59 23.57
CA GLU A 237 6.46 -15.32 22.47
C GLU A 237 5.79 -15.51 21.11
N ILE A 238 5.97 -14.53 20.21
CA ILE A 238 5.61 -14.70 18.80
C ILE A 238 6.78 -15.36 18.06
N THR A 239 6.50 -16.43 17.33
CA THR A 239 7.48 -17.11 16.50
C THR A 239 7.42 -16.66 15.03
N CYS A 240 8.47 -17.00 14.27
CA CYS A 240 8.46 -16.87 12.81
C CYS A 240 7.27 -17.57 12.16
N SER A 241 6.92 -18.75 12.67
CA SER A 241 5.83 -19.57 12.13
C SER A 241 4.48 -18.89 12.32
N ASP A 242 4.25 -18.29 13.49
CA ASP A 242 2.99 -17.60 13.80
C ASP A 242 2.76 -16.42 12.84
N LEU A 243 3.80 -15.63 12.57
CA LEU A 243 3.69 -14.54 11.60
C LEU A 243 3.53 -15.05 10.16
N LYS A 244 4.23 -16.13 9.77
CA LYS A 244 4.07 -16.75 8.44
C LYS A 244 2.66 -17.24 8.19
N GLU A 245 1.98 -17.79 9.20
CA GLU A 245 0.59 -18.17 9.10
C GLU A 245 -0.32 -16.95 9.04
N ALA A 246 -0.13 -15.99 9.96
CA ALA A 246 -0.96 -14.79 10.04
C ALA A 246 -0.92 -13.94 8.76
N VAL A 247 0.25 -13.82 8.12
CA VAL A 247 0.43 -12.96 6.95
C VAL A 247 -0.29 -13.47 5.70
N LEU A 248 -0.72 -14.74 5.69
CA LEU A 248 -1.49 -15.30 4.58
C LEU A 248 -2.83 -14.58 4.38
N VAL A 249 -3.35 -13.92 5.41
CA VAL A 249 -4.57 -13.09 5.31
C VAL A 249 -4.44 -11.99 4.26
N ASN A 250 -3.22 -11.49 3.99
CA ASN A 250 -2.97 -10.44 2.99
C ASN A 250 -3.32 -10.87 1.56
N PHE A 251 -3.38 -12.19 1.29
CA PHE A 251 -3.82 -12.72 -0.01
C PHE A 251 -5.33 -12.65 -0.19
N LEU A 252 -6.11 -12.33 0.86
CA LEU A 252 -7.56 -12.15 0.76
C LEU A 252 -7.95 -10.76 0.22
N ASP A 253 -6.99 -9.90 -0.10
CA ASP A 253 -7.23 -8.60 -0.71
C ASP A 253 -7.71 -8.75 -2.17
N PRO A 254 -8.96 -8.37 -2.51
CA PRO A 254 -9.45 -8.46 -3.88
C PRO A 254 -8.65 -7.58 -4.86
N MET A 255 -8.15 -6.43 -4.40
CA MET A 255 -7.39 -5.49 -5.22
C MET A 255 -6.07 -6.10 -5.69
N MET A 256 -5.46 -6.99 -4.90
CA MET A 256 -4.26 -7.72 -5.34
C MET A 256 -4.55 -8.49 -6.65
N TYR A 257 -5.67 -9.21 -6.71
CA TYR A 257 -6.05 -9.95 -7.91
C TYR A 257 -6.46 -9.03 -9.05
N TYR A 258 -7.14 -7.92 -8.76
CA TYR A 258 -7.48 -6.92 -9.78
C TYR A 258 -6.24 -6.28 -10.37
N SER A 259 -5.20 -5.98 -9.57
CA SER A 259 -3.92 -5.47 -10.04
C SER A 259 -3.16 -6.49 -10.89
N ILE A 260 -3.22 -7.78 -10.55
CA ILE A 260 -2.65 -8.82 -11.42
C ILE A 260 -3.41 -8.90 -12.74
N GLY A 261 -4.75 -8.89 -12.69
CA GLY A 261 -5.61 -8.91 -13.88
C GLY A 261 -5.42 -7.69 -14.77
N SER A 262 -5.20 -6.51 -14.19
CA SER A 262 -4.99 -5.27 -14.94
C SER A 262 -3.75 -5.33 -15.80
N PHE A 263 -2.66 -5.98 -15.37
CA PHE A 263 -1.48 -6.16 -16.21
C PHE A 263 -1.81 -6.90 -17.50
N PHE A 264 -2.45 -8.06 -17.40
CA PHE A 264 -2.81 -8.85 -18.57
C PHE A 264 -3.79 -8.08 -19.46
N TYR A 265 -4.80 -7.45 -18.85
CA TYR A 265 -5.77 -6.65 -19.58
C TYR A 265 -5.10 -5.50 -20.34
N TYR A 266 -4.20 -4.76 -19.71
CA TYR A 266 -3.42 -3.68 -20.31
C TYR A 266 -2.51 -4.19 -21.43
N ILE A 267 -1.78 -5.28 -21.21
CA ILE A 267 -0.89 -5.87 -22.23
C ILE A 267 -1.67 -6.14 -23.52
N PHE A 268 -2.86 -6.74 -23.43
CA PHE A 268 -3.63 -7.11 -24.63
C PHE A 268 -4.48 -5.99 -25.22
N THR A 269 -5.04 -5.11 -24.38
CA THR A 269 -6.03 -4.11 -24.83
C THR A 269 -5.48 -2.70 -24.88
N GLY A 270 -4.47 -2.41 -24.06
CA GLY A 270 -4.03 -1.06 -23.79
C GLY A 270 -5.13 -0.24 -23.12
N LYS A 271 -5.78 -0.75 -22.08
CA LYS A 271 -6.81 -0.03 -21.33
C LYS A 271 -6.70 -0.31 -19.84
N ASP A 272 -7.22 0.61 -19.04
CA ASP A 272 -7.44 0.41 -17.62
C ASP A 272 -8.61 -0.55 -17.39
N ILE A 273 -8.56 -1.29 -16.29
CA ILE A 273 -9.66 -2.16 -15.88
C ILE A 273 -10.59 -1.40 -14.91
N LYS A 274 -11.90 -1.58 -15.07
CA LYS A 274 -12.87 -1.12 -14.06
C LYS A 274 -12.77 -2.00 -12.83
N ILE A 275 -12.82 -1.41 -11.65
CA ILE A 275 -12.73 -2.17 -10.40
C ILE A 275 -14.09 -2.80 -10.10
N PRO A 276 -14.19 -4.15 -10.04
CA PRO A 276 -15.43 -4.79 -9.61
C PRO A 276 -15.68 -4.49 -8.13
N MET A 277 -16.84 -3.92 -7.83
CA MET A 277 -17.24 -3.56 -6.47
C MET A 277 -18.71 -3.91 -6.25
N ILE A 278 -19.07 -4.18 -4.99
CA ILE A 278 -20.45 -4.42 -4.60
C ILE A 278 -21.19 -3.08 -4.65
N ASP A 279 -22.26 -2.98 -5.45
CA ASP A 279 -23.09 -1.77 -5.53
C ASP A 279 -24.27 -1.87 -4.56
N ILE A 280 -24.32 -0.96 -3.59
CA ILE A 280 -25.40 -0.86 -2.60
C ILE A 280 -26.02 0.53 -2.74
N LYS A 281 -27.12 0.62 -3.50
CA LYS A 281 -27.88 1.87 -3.73
C LYS A 281 -27.01 3.03 -4.23
N GLY A 282 -26.08 2.75 -5.15
CA GLY A 282 -25.18 3.75 -5.74
C GLY A 282 -23.91 4.02 -4.93
N VAL A 283 -23.71 3.31 -3.81
CA VAL A 283 -22.44 3.26 -3.09
C VAL A 283 -21.68 2.01 -3.54
N LYS A 284 -20.49 2.19 -4.12
CA LYS A 284 -19.60 1.09 -4.46
C LYS A 284 -18.79 0.71 -3.23
N PHE A 285 -18.74 -0.57 -2.90
CA PHE A 285 -18.10 -1.10 -1.70
C PHE A 285 -17.12 -2.23 -2.03
N LEU A 286 -15.92 -2.16 -1.44
CA LEU A 286 -14.87 -3.16 -1.55
C LEU A 286 -14.29 -3.47 -0.15
N PRO A 287 -14.62 -4.61 0.45
CA PRO A 287 -13.98 -5.05 1.69
C PRO A 287 -12.56 -5.55 1.42
N ASN A 288 -11.70 -5.41 2.41
CA ASN A 288 -10.33 -5.91 2.39
C ASN A 288 -9.93 -6.46 3.76
N LEU A 289 -9.08 -7.48 3.76
CA LEU A 289 -8.44 -8.01 4.97
C LEU A 289 -6.93 -7.86 4.85
N ARG A 290 -6.29 -7.50 5.97
CA ARG A 290 -4.85 -7.26 6.02
C ARG A 290 -4.28 -7.57 7.40
N LEU A 291 -3.07 -8.08 7.45
CA LEU A 291 -2.22 -8.09 8.63
C LEU A 291 -1.43 -6.77 8.71
N GLY A 292 -1.44 -6.14 9.88
CA GLY A 292 -0.50 -5.11 10.28
C GLY A 292 0.33 -5.57 11.48
N LEU A 293 1.39 -4.84 11.76
CA LEU A 293 2.19 -5.01 12.97
C LEU A 293 2.06 -3.74 13.81
N ALA A 294 2.02 -3.91 15.12
CA ALA A 294 2.05 -2.84 16.10
C ALA A 294 3.18 -3.10 17.11
N PRO A 295 3.64 -2.08 17.86
CA PRO A 295 4.68 -2.25 18.89
C PRO A 295 4.37 -3.23 20.04
N TYR A 296 3.21 -3.88 20.00
CA TYR A 296 2.67 -4.76 21.02
C TYR A 296 2.05 -6.03 20.42
N GLY A 297 2.32 -6.35 19.16
CA GLY A 297 1.82 -7.56 18.50
C GLY A 297 1.25 -7.31 17.11
N SER A 298 0.83 -8.38 16.45
CA SER A 298 0.19 -8.30 15.13
C SER A 298 -1.30 -7.91 15.25
N GLU A 299 -1.79 -7.20 14.24
CA GLU A 299 -3.15 -6.71 14.14
C GLU A 299 -3.81 -7.21 12.84
N CYS A 300 -5.01 -7.77 12.93
CA CYS A 300 -5.83 -8.07 11.77
C CYS A 300 -6.76 -6.87 11.49
N PHE A 301 -6.70 -6.35 10.28
CA PHE A 301 -7.50 -5.24 9.80
C PHE A 301 -8.63 -5.77 8.90
N LEU A 302 -9.86 -5.37 9.21
CA LEU A 302 -10.98 -5.34 8.28
C LEU A 302 -11.10 -3.92 7.74
N GLU A 303 -10.67 -3.74 6.51
CA GLU A 303 -10.67 -2.47 5.79
C GLU A 303 -11.89 -2.39 4.86
N ASN A 304 -12.47 -1.21 4.75
CA ASN A 304 -13.68 -0.95 3.99
C ASN A 304 -13.42 0.25 3.08
N PHE A 305 -13.31 0.00 1.79
CA PHE A 305 -13.17 1.03 0.77
C PHE A 305 -14.53 1.27 0.13
N LEU A 306 -14.98 2.53 0.14
CA LEU A 306 -16.21 2.93 -0.50
C LEU A 306 -15.96 4.03 -1.52
N SER A 307 -16.77 4.05 -2.57
CA SER A 307 -16.87 5.17 -3.50
C SER A 307 -18.32 5.60 -3.64
N TYR A 308 -18.58 6.87 -3.39
CA TYR A 308 -19.90 7.48 -3.56
C TYR A 308 -19.77 8.78 -4.33
N LYS A 309 -20.42 8.87 -5.49
CA LYS A 309 -20.32 10.03 -6.41
C LYS A 309 -18.87 10.41 -6.71
N ASN A 310 -18.04 9.41 -7.04
CA ASN A 310 -16.61 9.54 -7.35
C ASN A 310 -15.76 10.09 -6.18
N ARG A 311 -16.24 9.90 -4.94
CA ARG A 311 -15.50 10.28 -3.75
C ARG A 311 -15.17 9.04 -2.92
N ALA A 312 -13.88 8.86 -2.68
CA ALA A 312 -13.37 7.77 -1.88
C ALA A 312 -13.63 7.99 -0.38
N ILE A 313 -14.07 6.95 0.31
CA ILE A 313 -14.23 6.89 1.75
C ILE A 313 -13.52 5.62 2.22
N TYR A 314 -12.75 5.73 3.28
CA TYR A 314 -12.04 4.61 3.89
C TYR A 314 -12.47 4.48 5.34
N SER A 315 -12.70 3.25 5.78
CA SER A 315 -12.85 2.95 7.19
C SER A 315 -12.22 1.61 7.50
N TYR A 316 -11.86 1.40 8.76
CA TYR A 316 -11.29 0.14 9.18
C TYR A 316 -11.67 -0.20 10.61
N VAL A 317 -11.65 -1.48 10.91
CA VAL A 317 -11.58 -2.03 12.26
C VAL A 317 -10.31 -2.87 12.32
N ARG A 318 -9.53 -2.71 13.39
CA ARG A 318 -8.36 -3.54 13.65
C ARG A 318 -8.46 -4.17 15.03
N VAL A 319 -8.01 -5.40 15.15
CA VAL A 319 -8.00 -6.16 16.41
C VAL A 319 -6.73 -6.99 16.48
N GLY A 320 -6.19 -7.16 17.67
CA GLY A 320 -5.13 -8.11 17.93
C GLY A 320 -5.03 -8.45 19.41
N ASN A 321 -4.29 -9.51 19.68
CA ASN A 321 -4.04 -10.02 21.01
C ASN A 321 -2.62 -10.58 21.07
N HIS A 322 -1.88 -10.19 22.10
CA HIS A 322 -0.54 -10.69 22.38
C HIS A 322 -0.21 -10.48 23.86
N ASN A 323 0.39 -11.47 24.52
CA ASN A 323 0.86 -11.35 25.90
C ASN A 323 -0.23 -10.84 26.86
N ASN A 324 -1.41 -11.48 26.81
CA ASN A 324 -2.61 -11.14 27.58
C ASN A 324 -3.15 -9.71 27.37
N ASN A 325 -2.67 -8.99 26.36
CA ASN A 325 -3.15 -7.68 25.98
C ASN A 325 -4.05 -7.78 24.76
N THR A 326 -5.30 -7.34 24.90
CA THR A 326 -6.18 -7.13 23.75
C THR A 326 -6.09 -5.68 23.32
N PHE A 327 -5.93 -5.44 22.02
CA PHE A 327 -5.88 -4.10 21.43
C PHE A 327 -6.77 -4.05 20.21
N TRP A 328 -7.30 -2.85 19.95
CA TRP A 328 -8.21 -2.63 18.84
C TRP A 328 -8.20 -1.17 18.40
N GLY A 329 -8.70 -0.94 17.21
CA GLY A 329 -8.94 0.41 16.72
C GLY A 329 -10.02 0.45 15.66
N VAL A 330 -10.63 1.62 15.52
CA VAL A 330 -11.60 1.93 14.49
C VAL A 330 -11.22 3.28 13.91
N GLY A 331 -11.21 3.38 12.60
CA GLY A 331 -10.94 4.65 11.93
C GLY A 331 -11.85 4.87 10.75
N ILE A 332 -12.03 6.15 10.42
CA ILE A 332 -12.74 6.61 9.24
C ILE A 332 -11.99 7.80 8.64
N GLU A 333 -11.94 7.83 7.32
CA GLU A 333 -11.33 8.88 6.54
C GLU A 333 -12.22 9.22 5.35
N TYR A 334 -12.48 10.51 5.20
CA TYR A 334 -13.15 11.07 4.05
C TYR A 334 -12.36 12.29 3.54
N PRO A 335 -11.44 12.11 2.58
CA PRO A 335 -10.51 13.16 2.16
C PRO A 335 -11.16 14.37 1.48
N LYS A 336 -12.34 14.17 0.87
CA LYS A 336 -13.06 15.20 0.11
C LYS A 336 -14.49 15.34 0.61
N LEU A 337 -14.63 15.83 1.84
CA LEU A 337 -15.93 16.12 2.44
C LEU A 337 -16.58 17.33 1.73
N TYR A 338 -15.82 18.42 1.58
CA TYR A 338 -16.23 19.63 0.88
C TYR A 338 -15.20 20.05 -0.16
N GLU A 339 -15.67 20.52 -1.32
CA GLU A 339 -14.83 20.99 -2.42
C GLU A 339 -15.26 22.41 -2.78
N PHE A 340 -14.31 23.34 -2.90
CA PHE A 340 -14.56 24.72 -3.30
C PHE A 340 -13.36 25.27 -4.07
N ASN A 341 -13.61 25.71 -5.31
CA ASN A 341 -12.56 26.11 -6.27
C ASN A 341 -11.50 25.00 -6.43
N LEU A 342 -10.24 25.30 -6.12
CA LEU A 342 -9.11 24.37 -6.17
C LEU A 342 -8.79 23.73 -4.81
N ASN A 343 -9.65 23.92 -3.81
CA ASN A 343 -9.42 23.47 -2.44
C ASN A 343 -10.41 22.38 -2.03
N THR A 344 -9.95 21.50 -1.13
CA THR A 344 -10.75 20.43 -0.55
C THR A 344 -10.58 20.40 0.95
N ILE A 345 -11.68 20.25 1.68
CA ILE A 345 -11.67 19.94 3.11
C ILE A 345 -12.11 18.48 3.27
N GLY A 346 -11.31 17.71 3.99
CA GLY A 346 -11.62 16.35 4.40
C GLY A 346 -11.64 16.20 5.91
N PHE A 347 -11.90 14.98 6.38
CA PHE A 347 -11.73 14.64 7.77
C PHE A 347 -11.17 13.22 7.92
N ARG A 348 -10.50 12.99 9.04
CA ARG A 348 -10.08 11.67 9.50
C ARG A 348 -10.27 11.61 11.01
N ALA A 349 -10.76 10.49 11.49
CA ALA A 349 -10.89 10.20 12.91
C ALA A 349 -10.45 8.77 13.19
N ASP A 350 -9.65 8.58 14.23
CA ASP A 350 -9.16 7.28 14.68
C ASP A 350 -9.41 7.16 16.18
N LEU A 351 -10.06 6.08 16.59
CA LEU A 351 -10.26 5.69 17.99
C LEU A 351 -9.54 4.36 18.20
N PHE A 352 -8.73 4.25 19.26
CA PHE A 352 -7.99 3.04 19.52
C PHE A 352 -7.81 2.77 21.01
N HIS A 353 -7.65 1.49 21.32
CA HIS A 353 -7.25 0.98 22.61
C HIS A 353 -5.93 0.23 22.43
N GLN A 354 -4.87 0.75 23.05
CA GLN A 354 -3.55 0.13 23.07
C GLN A 354 -3.21 -0.32 24.50
N PRO A 355 -2.36 -1.33 24.67
CA PRO A 355 -1.93 -1.76 26.00
C PRO A 355 -1.11 -0.70 26.69
N LYS A 356 -0.98 -0.84 28.02
CA LYS A 356 -0.05 -0.02 28.79
C LYS A 356 1.36 -0.35 28.34
N ILE A 357 2.06 0.66 27.84
CA ILE A 357 3.48 0.54 27.50
C ILE A 357 4.21 0.29 28.83
N TYR A 358 4.90 -0.85 28.94
CA TYR A 358 5.73 -1.14 30.11
C TYR A 358 6.89 -0.15 30.15
N SER A 359 6.77 0.88 31.00
CA SER A 359 7.83 1.87 31.26
C SER A 359 8.79 1.43 32.36
N LYS A 360 8.59 0.23 32.92
CA LYS A 360 9.32 -0.25 34.09
C LYS A 360 10.67 -0.77 33.62
N GLU A 361 11.68 0.11 33.63
CA GLU A 361 13.02 -0.20 33.12
C GLU A 361 12.92 -0.92 31.76
N ALA A 362 12.30 -0.28 30.76
CA ALA A 362 12.42 -0.77 29.40
C ALA A 362 13.91 -1.00 29.16
N MET A 363 14.31 -2.24 28.84
CA MET A 363 15.72 -2.58 28.67
C MET A 363 16.32 -1.55 27.71
N THR A 364 17.06 -0.61 28.27
CA THR A 364 17.90 0.31 27.53
C THR A 364 18.92 -0.55 26.82
N ILE A 365 19.01 -0.35 25.52
CA ILE A 365 19.77 -1.22 24.61
C ILE A 365 21.27 -1.09 24.85
#